data_AF-A0A368Q4Q5-F1
#
_entry.id   AF-A0A368Q4Q5-F1
#
_cell.length_a   1.000
_cell.length_b   1.000
_cell.length_c   1.000
_cell.angle_alpha   90.00
_cell.angle_beta   90.00
_cell.angle_gamma   90.00
#
_symmetry.space_group_name_H-M   'P 1'
#
loop_
_entity.id
_entity.type
_entity.pdbx_description
1 polymer ?
#
loop_
_entity_poly.entity_id
_entity_poly.type
_entity_poly.pdbx_seq_one_letter_code
_entity_poly.pdbx_strand_id
1 'polypeptide(L)'
;MEMLSVAEAAARKAHIDHSTTTVTILYSKKDTPSVEEPIGSGFIIKLDEGWSKVMTCEHVVRVLHDMVGKYHLWVRYFYGDEDALATVKYENEFTNLALLDAL
;
A
#
# COMPACT_ATOMS: atom_id res chain seq x y z
N MET A 1 -4.11 17.06 -33.81
CA MET A 1 -3.91 15.78 -33.10
C MET A 1 -2.43 15.73 -32.77
N GLU A 2 -2.04 16.06 -31.54
CA GLU A 2 -0.64 16.01 -31.11
C GLU A 2 -0.21 14.54 -31.01
N MET A 3 0.94 14.20 -31.62
CA MET A 3 1.54 12.88 -31.44
C MET A 3 2.20 12.82 -30.08
N LEU A 4 1.82 11.81 -29.29
CA LEU A 4 2.47 11.46 -28.03
C LEU A 4 3.97 11.25 -28.25
N SER A 5 4.80 11.80 -27.36
CA SER A 5 6.23 11.49 -27.35
C SER A 5 6.47 10.03 -26.98
N VAL A 6 7.60 9.45 -27.44
CA VAL A 6 8.00 8.08 -27.07
C VAL A 6 8.10 7.91 -25.55
N ALA A 7 8.58 8.93 -24.83
CA ALA A 7 8.70 8.91 -23.38
C ALA A 7 7.32 8.84 -22.69
N GLU A 8 6.35 9.61 -23.20
CA GLU A 8 4.99 9.59 -22.65
C GLU A 8 4.29 8.26 -22.95
N ALA A 9 4.46 7.70 -24.15
CA ALA A 9 3.94 6.38 -24.48
C ALA A 9 4.54 5.28 -23.58
N ALA A 10 5.85 5.34 -23.31
CA ALA A 10 6.53 4.41 -22.41
C ALA A 10 6.01 4.54 -20.96
N ALA A 11 5.84 5.77 -20.46
CA ALA A 11 5.30 6.02 -19.13
C ALA A 11 3.86 5.51 -18.97
N ARG A 12 3.00 5.74 -19.98
CA ARG A 12 1.62 5.21 -20.00
C ARG A 12 1.60 3.69 -19.99
N LYS A 13 2.48 3.05 -20.75
CA LYS A 13 2.61 1.59 -20.77
C LYS A 13 3.05 1.07 -19.39
N ALA A 14 4.11 1.64 -18.80
CA ALA A 14 4.58 1.25 -17.48
C ALA A 14 3.50 1.42 -16.39
N HIS A 15 2.71 2.49 -16.47
CA HIS A 15 1.57 2.68 -15.56
C HIS A 15 0.54 1.55 -15.69
N ILE A 16 0.16 1.19 -16.91
CA ILE A 16 -0.77 0.08 -17.16
C ILE A 16 -0.19 -1.23 -16.65
N ASP A 17 1.06 -1.53 -17.00
CA ASP A 17 1.75 -2.78 -16.67
C ASP A 17 1.93 -3.00 -15.14
N HIS A 18 2.00 -1.92 -14.35
CA HIS A 18 2.30 -1.99 -12.91
C HIS A 18 1.20 -1.50 -11.97
N SER A 19 0.15 -0.85 -12.50
CA SER A 19 -0.97 -0.30 -11.69
C SER A 19 -1.58 -1.35 -10.75
N THR A 20 -1.76 -2.58 -11.23
CA THR A 20 -2.33 -3.71 -10.48
C THR A 20 -1.47 -4.16 -9.30
N THR A 21 -0.17 -3.87 -9.33
CA THR A 21 0.78 -4.23 -8.27
C THR A 21 0.95 -3.13 -7.23
N THR A 22 0.44 -1.93 -7.50
CA THR A 22 0.50 -0.79 -6.58
C THR A 22 -0.72 -0.82 -5.68
N VAL A 23 -0.52 -0.51 -4.39
CA VAL A 23 -1.59 -0.44 -3.40
C VAL A 23 -1.54 0.89 -2.65
N THR A 24 -2.69 1.27 -2.09
CA THR A 24 -2.79 2.42 -1.18
C THR A 24 -2.77 1.91 0.26
N ILE A 25 -1.99 2.55 1.12
CA ILE A 25 -1.92 2.23 2.55
C ILE A 25 -2.83 3.19 3.29
N LEU A 26 -3.76 2.64 4.06
CA LEU A 26 -4.80 3.37 4.78
C LEU A 26 -4.73 3.05 6.28
N TYR A 27 -5.28 3.93 7.10
CA TYR A 27 -5.50 3.65 8.52
C TYR A 27 -6.94 3.96 8.91
N SER A 28 -7.47 3.22 9.89
CA SER A 28 -8.78 3.53 10.49
C SER A 28 -8.75 3.28 12.00
N LYS A 29 -9.60 3.98 12.75
CA LYS A 29 -9.71 3.77 14.21
C LYS A 29 -10.34 2.41 14.47
N LYS A 30 -9.81 1.66 15.44
CA LYS A 30 -10.40 0.35 15.80
C LYS A 30 -11.86 0.45 16.23
N ASP A 31 -12.18 1.52 16.95
CA ASP A 31 -13.49 1.74 17.55
C ASP A 31 -14.52 2.22 16.52
N THR A 32 -14.05 2.73 15.37
CA THR A 32 -14.84 3.33 14.28
C THR A 32 -14.14 3.13 12.94
N PRO A 33 -14.20 1.92 12.35
CA PRO A 33 -13.38 1.53 11.19
C PRO A 33 -13.81 2.18 9.85
N SER A 34 -14.67 3.21 9.87
CA SER A 34 -15.31 3.77 8.67
C SER A 34 -14.58 4.95 8.03
N VAL A 35 -13.50 5.45 8.63
CA VAL A 35 -12.67 6.52 8.04
C VAL A 35 -11.31 5.93 7.71
N GLU A 36 -11.08 5.72 6.42
CA GLU A 36 -9.81 5.24 5.89
C GLU A 36 -9.07 6.42 5.26
N GLU A 37 -8.20 7.04 6.04
CA GLU A 37 -7.36 8.12 5.51
C GLU A 37 -6.11 7.52 4.85
N PRO A 38 -5.79 7.92 3.60
CA PRO A 38 -4.58 7.48 2.94
C PRO A 38 -3.35 8.12 3.56
N ILE A 39 -2.37 7.29 3.87
CA ILE A 39 -1.09 7.71 4.48
C ILE A 39 0.11 7.42 3.60
N GLY A 40 -0.05 6.56 2.60
CA GLY A 40 1.04 6.20 1.72
C GLY A 40 0.63 5.22 0.65
N SER A 41 1.66 4.70 -0.02
CA SER A 41 1.53 3.67 -1.04
C SER A 41 2.48 2.52 -0.75
N GLY A 42 2.21 1.39 -1.36
CA GLY A 42 3.09 0.23 -1.35
C GLY A 42 2.98 -0.53 -2.67
N PHE A 43 3.73 -1.61 -2.76
CA PHE A 43 3.63 -2.53 -3.89
C PHE A 43 3.68 -3.98 -3.43
N ILE A 44 2.94 -4.82 -4.14
CA ILE A 44 2.86 -6.25 -3.88
C ILE A 44 4.16 -6.89 -4.36
N ILE A 45 4.84 -7.59 -3.45
CA ILE A 45 6.07 -8.34 -3.77
C ILE A 45 5.83 -9.84 -3.91
N LYS A 46 4.72 -10.34 -3.36
CA LYS A 46 4.33 -11.76 -3.42
C LYS A 46 2.83 -11.92 -3.17
N LEU A 47 2.21 -12.86 -3.87
CA LEU A 47 0.87 -13.37 -3.61
C LEU A 47 1.02 -14.78 -3.02
N ASP A 48 0.42 -15.04 -1.86
CA ASP A 48 0.42 -16.33 -1.19
C ASP A 48 -1.02 -16.72 -0.85
N GLU A 49 -1.64 -17.63 -1.61
CA GLU A 49 -2.96 -18.25 -1.36
C GLU A 49 -3.93 -17.46 -0.44
N GLY A 50 -4.37 -16.30 -0.92
CA GLY A 50 -5.34 -15.44 -0.22
C GLY A 50 -4.73 -14.21 0.46
N TRP A 51 -3.41 -14.16 0.64
CA TRP A 51 -2.71 -13.06 1.31
C TRP A 51 -1.70 -12.39 0.37
N SER A 52 -1.46 -11.09 0.59
CA SER A 52 -0.45 -10.33 -0.15
C SER A 52 0.69 -9.89 0.77
N LYS A 53 1.92 -10.06 0.30
CA LYS A 53 3.10 -9.41 0.88
C LYS A 53 3.25 -8.05 0.22
N VAL A 54 3.22 -6.98 1.00
CA VAL A 54 3.33 -5.61 0.51
C VAL A 54 4.56 -4.95 1.09
N MET A 55 5.37 -4.36 0.23
CA MET A 55 6.47 -3.49 0.64
C MET A 55 6.00 -2.03 0.63
N THR A 56 6.33 -1.29 1.68
CA THR A 56 6.08 0.16 1.80
C THR A 56 7.24 0.84 2.52
N CYS A 57 7.12 2.13 2.76
CA CYS A 57 8.10 2.89 3.52
C CYS A 57 7.89 2.71 5.02
N GLU A 58 8.97 2.63 5.78
CA GLU A 58 8.91 2.58 7.26
C GLU A 58 8.19 3.80 7.83
N HIS A 59 8.46 5.01 7.34
CA HIS A 59 7.82 6.21 7.88
C HIS A 59 6.29 6.24 7.70
N VAL A 60 5.74 5.46 6.74
CA VAL A 60 4.29 5.33 6.54
C VAL A 60 3.69 4.55 7.70
N VAL A 61 4.34 3.48 8.13
CA VAL A 61 3.86 2.63 9.24
C VAL A 61 4.28 3.17 10.61
N ARG A 62 5.34 3.98 10.69
CA ARG A 62 5.82 4.61 11.92
C ARG A 62 4.74 5.45 12.61
N VAL A 63 3.86 6.09 11.85
CA VAL A 63 2.73 6.86 12.41
C VAL A 63 1.83 5.99 13.30
N LEU A 64 1.78 4.67 13.07
CA LEU A 64 1.03 3.73 13.90
C LEU A 64 1.72 3.40 15.23
N HIS A 65 3.04 3.58 15.35
CA HIS A 65 3.80 3.30 16.57
C HIS A 65 3.39 4.25 17.70
N ASP A 66 3.22 5.53 17.38
CA ASP A 66 2.74 6.54 18.33
C ASP A 66 1.26 6.31 18.71
N MET A 67 0.58 5.41 17.99
CA MET A 67 -0.86 5.16 18.12
C MET A 67 -1.19 3.66 18.32
N VAL A 68 -0.22 2.89 18.82
CA VAL A 68 -0.32 1.43 19.04
C VAL A 68 -1.59 1.10 19.80
N GLY A 69 -2.37 0.16 19.25
CA GLY A 69 -3.60 -0.32 19.85
C GLY A 69 -4.86 0.46 19.46
N LYS A 70 -4.75 1.67 18.87
CA LYS A 70 -5.90 2.54 18.54
C LYS A 70 -6.34 2.48 17.07
N TYR A 71 -5.47 2.00 16.18
CA TYR A 71 -5.73 1.97 14.75
C TYR A 71 -5.53 0.58 14.12
N HIS A 72 -6.21 0.37 13.01
CA HIS A 72 -5.99 -0.71 12.05
C HIS A 72 -5.26 -0.17 10.83
N LEU A 73 -4.39 -0.99 10.25
CA LEU A 73 -3.72 -0.73 8.98
C LEU A 73 -4.46 -1.51 7.89
N TRP A 74 -4.74 -0.85 6.78
CA TRP A 74 -5.42 -1.45 5.64
C TRP A 74 -4.64 -1.26 4.36
N VAL A 75 -4.83 -2.18 3.43
CA VAL A 75 -4.26 -2.16 2.09
C VAL A 75 -5.41 -2.15 1.10
N ARG A 76 -5.48 -1.09 0.31
CA ARG A 76 -6.44 -0.95 -0.80
C ARG A 76 -5.78 -1.31 -2.11
N TYR A 77 -6.34 -2.31 -2.78
CA TYR A 77 -5.89 -2.74 -4.10
C TYR A 77 -6.44 -1.82 -5.19
N PHE A 78 -5.67 -1.63 -6.27
CA PHE A 78 -6.07 -0.73 -7.36
C PHE A 78 -7.34 -1.19 -8.12
N TYR A 79 -7.60 -2.51 -8.18
CA TYR A 79 -8.75 -3.11 -8.89
C TYR A 79 -9.67 -3.93 -7.96
N GLY A 80 -9.83 -3.53 -6.70
CA GLY A 80 -10.75 -4.18 -5.78
C GLY A 80 -11.53 -3.14 -4.98
N ASP A 81 -12.82 -3.38 -4.81
CA ASP A 81 -13.62 -2.71 -3.77
C ASP A 81 -13.31 -3.30 -2.37
N GLU A 82 -12.28 -4.15 -2.28
CA GLU A 82 -11.92 -4.89 -1.08
C GLU A 82 -10.63 -4.33 -0.49
N ASP A 83 -10.76 -3.79 0.71
CA ASP A 83 -9.65 -3.38 1.55
C ASP A 83 -9.24 -4.55 2.44
N ALA A 84 -7.94 -4.87 2.46
CA ALA A 84 -7.38 -5.97 3.23
C ALA A 84 -6.79 -5.46 4.54
N LEU A 85 -7.08 -6.14 5.65
CA LEU A 85 -6.45 -5.81 6.93
C LEU A 85 -4.98 -6.21 6.88
N ALA A 86 -4.10 -5.31 7.28
CA ALA A 86 -2.66 -5.52 7.20
C ALA A 86 -1.97 -5.52 8.58
N THR A 87 -0.89 -6.29 8.67
CA THR A 87 0.00 -6.31 9.84
C THR A 87 1.44 -6.07 9.42
N VAL A 88 2.15 -5.24 10.19
CA VAL A 88 3.60 -5.03 9.99
C VAL A 88 4.35 -6.30 10.42
N LYS A 89 5.15 -6.87 9.51
CA LYS A 89 6.00 -8.04 9.79
C LYS A 89 7.46 -7.67 10.00
N TYR A 90 7.91 -6.63 9.32
CA TYR A 90 9.27 -6.13 9.41
C TYR A 90 9.28 -4.65 9.11
N GLU A 91 10.16 -3.91 9.76
CA GLU A 91 10.44 -2.51 9.45
C GLU A 91 11.89 -2.18 9.75
N ASN A 92 12.44 -1.22 9.01
CA ASN A 92 13.81 -0.78 9.16
C ASN A 92 13.92 0.70 8.81
N GLU A 93 14.10 1.51 9.86
CA GLU A 93 14.24 2.96 9.77
C GLU A 93 15.44 3.39 8.92
N PHE A 94 16.56 2.65 8.99
CA PHE A 94 17.77 2.99 8.24
C PHE A 94 17.56 2.87 6.72
N THR A 95 16.83 1.85 6.28
CA THR A 95 16.48 1.67 4.87
C THR A 95 15.18 2.36 4.47
N ASN A 96 14.42 2.88 5.43
CA ASN A 96 13.06 3.36 5.27
C ASN A 96 12.14 2.32 4.57
N LEU A 97 12.23 1.05 4.96
CA LEU A 97 11.44 -0.05 4.37
C LEU A 97 10.62 -0.75 5.43
N ALA A 98 9.39 -1.13 5.08
CA ALA A 98 8.52 -1.97 5.89
C ALA A 98 7.81 -3.02 5.04
N LEU A 99 7.67 -4.22 5.60
CA LEU A 99 6.96 -5.35 5.04
C LEU A 99 5.64 -5.54 5.78
N LEU A 100 4.56 -5.62 5.01
CA LEU A 100 3.22 -5.88 5.49
C LEU A 100 2.72 -7.24 4.99
N ASP A 101 1.94 -7.90 5.83
CA ASP A 101 1.05 -9.00 5.43
C ASP A 101 -0.38 -8.47 5.39
N ALA A 102 -1.00 -8.48 4.22
CA ALA A 102 -2.40 -8.12 3.99
C ALA A 102 -3.26 -9.38 3.79
N LEU A 103 -4.33 -9.52 4.58
CA LEU A 103 -5.23 -10.68 4.67
C LEU A 103 -6.47 -10.55 3.80
#